data_AF-A0A8D8XC51-F1
#
_entry.id   AF-A0A8D8XC51-F1
#
_cell.length_a   1.000
_cell.length_b   1.000
_cell.length_c   1.000
_cell.angle_alpha   90.00
_cell.angle_beta   90.00
_cell.angle_gamma   90.00
#
_symmetry.space_group_name_H-M   'P 1'
#
loop_
_entity.id
_entity.type
_entity.pdbx_description
1 polymer ?
#
loop_
_entity_poly.entity_id
_entity_poly.type
_entity_poly.pdbx_seq_one_letter_code
_entity_poly.pdbx_strand_id
1 'polypeptide(L)'
;MKNGWKEVSTTNERSVYLSLLDDFCPSNDQNECQFVEADPEDIVHILWVQGEAAGFSTLKPKVLHKFLLSNPQYRNQLWAIQFCGGEGERELIWYLIRRRNLANTAEP
;
A
#
# COMPACT_ATOMS: atom_id res chain seq x y z
N MET A 1 18.95 10.96 3.65
CA MET A 1 17.67 11.63 3.33
C MET A 1 16.76 10.59 2.67
N LYS A 2 15.50 10.44 3.11
CA LYS A 2 14.59 9.45 2.51
C LYS A 2 14.15 9.89 1.11
N ASN A 3 14.02 8.95 0.17
CA ASN A 3 13.53 9.23 -1.18
C ASN A 3 12.80 8.01 -1.76
N GLY A 4 11.80 8.25 -2.61
CA GLY A 4 10.95 7.23 -3.23
C GLY A 4 9.90 6.64 -2.29
N TRP A 5 9.19 5.64 -2.77
CA TRP A 5 8.19 4.89 -2.01
C TRP A 5 8.85 4.01 -0.96
N LYS A 6 8.37 4.08 0.29
CA LYS A 6 8.84 3.27 1.42
C LYS A 6 7.66 2.74 2.22
N GLU A 7 7.69 1.45 2.53
CA GLU A 7 6.70 0.82 3.42
C GLU A 7 6.84 1.39 4.84
N VAL A 8 5.71 1.69 5.47
CA VAL A 8 5.63 2.13 6.86
C VAL A 8 5.89 0.94 7.76
N SER A 9 6.92 1.03 8.60
CA SER A 9 7.34 -0.06 9.49
C SER A 9 7.45 0.35 10.96
N THR A 10 7.34 1.65 11.24
CA THR A 10 7.53 2.22 12.58
C THR A 10 6.36 3.11 12.99
N THR A 11 6.17 3.27 14.30
CA THR A 11 5.15 4.18 14.85
C THR A 11 5.32 5.62 14.36
N ASN A 12 6.56 6.09 14.27
CA ASN A 12 6.85 7.44 13.78
C ASN A 12 6.45 7.62 12.31
N GLU A 13 6.72 6.63 11.47
CA GLU A 13 6.27 6.65 10.07
C GLU A 13 4.75 6.57 9.98
N ARG A 14 4.09 5.84 10.88
CA ARG A 14 2.63 5.82 10.96
C ARG A 14 2.07 7.19 11.31
N SER A 15 2.68 7.94 12.22
CA SER A 15 2.29 9.33 12.50
C SER A 15 2.40 10.22 11.26
N VAL A 16 3.46 10.09 10.47
CA VAL A 16 3.61 10.83 9.20
C VAL A 16 2.50 10.48 8.21
N TYR A 17 2.14 9.19 8.10
CA TYR A 17 1.00 8.76 7.29
C TYR A 17 -0.32 9.40 7.78
N LEU A 18 -0.58 9.44 9.08
CA LEU A 18 -1.80 10.03 9.62
C LEU A 18 -1.87 11.54 9.37
N SER A 19 -0.74 12.25 9.45
CA SER A 19 -0.69 13.67 9.06
C SER A 19 -1.00 13.86 7.57
N LEU A 20 -0.43 13.04 6.69
CA LEU A 20 -0.76 13.09 5.26
C LEU A 20 -2.26 12.79 5.04
N LEU A 21 -2.81 11.80 5.73
CA LEU A 21 -4.22 11.43 5.61
C LEU A 21 -5.15 12.60 5.95
N ASP A 22 -4.82 13.38 6.98
CA ASP A 22 -5.59 14.56 7.40
C ASP A 22 -5.45 15.72 6.41
N ASP A 23 -4.23 15.93 5.88
CA ASP A 23 -3.96 16.96 4.87
C ASP A 23 -4.67 16.68 3.53
N PHE A 24 -4.79 15.40 3.15
CA PHE A 24 -5.50 14.97 1.95
C PHE A 24 -7.01 14.86 2.22
N CYS A 25 -7.69 16.01 2.25
CA CYS A 25 -9.14 16.08 2.33
C CYS A 25 -9.75 16.04 0.92
N PRO A 26 -10.34 14.91 0.48
CA PRO A 26 -10.84 14.77 -0.89
C PRO A 26 -11.95 15.78 -1.17
N SER A 27 -11.96 16.32 -2.39
CA SER A 27 -13.00 17.25 -2.80
C SER A 27 -14.27 16.46 -3.12
N ASN A 28 -15.33 16.69 -2.32
CA ASN A 28 -16.66 16.13 -2.60
C ASN A 28 -17.17 16.50 -4.01
N ASP A 29 -16.72 17.63 -4.56
CA ASP A 29 -17.12 18.11 -5.89
C ASP A 29 -16.51 17.28 -7.03
N GLN A 30 -15.49 16.45 -6.76
CA GLN A 30 -14.82 15.60 -7.74
C GLN A 30 -15.22 14.11 -7.64
N ASN A 31 -16.25 13.78 -6.83
CA ASN A 31 -16.63 12.39 -6.53
C ASN A 31 -15.47 11.55 -5.96
N GLU A 32 -14.55 12.18 -5.24
CA GLU A 32 -13.46 11.48 -4.58
C GLU A 32 -13.98 10.76 -3.32
N CYS A 33 -13.51 9.54 -3.08
CA CYS A 33 -13.85 8.81 -1.86
C CYS A 33 -13.04 9.36 -0.69
N GLN A 34 -13.69 9.51 0.47
CA GLN A 34 -12.98 9.78 1.72
C GLN A 34 -11.95 8.69 1.98
N PHE A 35 -10.71 9.10 2.20
CA PHE A 35 -9.69 8.20 2.71
C PHE A 35 -10.01 7.91 4.17
N VAL A 36 -9.98 6.64 4.53
CA VAL A 36 -10.08 6.18 5.92
C VAL A 36 -8.73 5.65 6.35
N GLU A 37 -8.49 5.66 7.66
CA GLU A 37 -7.27 5.08 8.23
C GLU A 37 -7.12 3.61 7.80
N ALA A 38 -5.89 3.23 7.44
CA ALA A 38 -5.53 1.87 7.11
C ALA A 38 -5.59 0.96 8.34
N ASP A 39 -6.16 -0.23 8.19
CA ASP A 39 -6.19 -1.24 9.25
C ASP A 39 -4.76 -1.66 9.64
N PRO A 40 -4.50 -2.20 10.84
CA PRO A 40 -3.18 -2.67 11.22
C PRO A 40 -2.57 -3.74 10.29
N GLU A 41 -3.42 -4.49 9.59
CA GLU A 41 -3.04 -5.53 8.63
C GLU A 41 -2.80 -4.97 7.20
N ASP A 42 -3.18 -3.71 6.96
CA ASP A 42 -3.00 -3.05 5.67
C ASP A 42 -1.55 -2.60 5.51
N ILE A 43 -1.08 -2.63 4.27
CA ILE A 43 0.28 -2.17 3.94
C ILE A 43 0.17 -0.71 3.52
N VAL A 44 0.91 0.15 4.21
CA VAL A 44 0.98 1.58 3.91
C VAL A 44 2.36 1.90 3.34
N HIS A 45 2.40 2.63 2.22
CA HIS A 45 3.63 3.21 1.70
C HIS A 45 3.54 4.73 1.72
N ILE A 46 4.64 5.39 2.09
CA ILE A 46 4.81 6.84 1.99
C ILE A 46 5.77 7.13 0.84
N LEU A 47 5.40 8.08 -0.01
CA LEU A 47 6.29 8.67 -1.00
C LEU A 47 7.12 9.75 -0.32
N TRP A 48 8.45 9.57 -0.31
CA TRP A 48 9.39 10.57 0.16
C TRP A 48 10.01 11.30 -1.02
N VAL A 49 10.03 12.63 -1.01
CA VAL A 49 10.70 13.48 -2.01
C VAL A 49 11.66 14.39 -1.28
N GLN A 50 12.96 14.18 -1.49
CA GLN A 50 14.02 14.97 -0.81
C GLN A 50 13.82 15.03 0.72
N GLY A 51 13.49 13.90 1.35
CA GLY A 51 13.29 13.83 2.81
C GLY A 51 11.92 14.24 3.32
N GLU A 52 11.09 14.87 2.50
CA GLU A 52 9.73 15.27 2.85
C GLU A 52 8.71 14.21 2.42
N ALA A 53 7.65 14.04 3.21
CA ALA A 53 6.56 13.13 2.88
C ALA A 53 5.61 13.82 1.90
N ALA A 54 5.43 13.26 0.70
CA ALA A 54 4.72 13.90 -0.40
C ALA A 54 3.41 13.20 -0.79
N GLY A 55 3.15 12.01 -0.25
CA GLY A 55 1.94 11.25 -0.55
C GLY A 55 1.99 9.85 0.05
N PHE A 56 0.90 9.11 -0.09
CA PHE A 56 0.79 7.76 0.45
C PHE A 56 -0.01 6.83 -0.48
N SER A 57 0.13 5.53 -0.26
CA SER A 57 -0.73 4.50 -0.84
C SER A 57 -1.00 3.41 0.18
N THR A 58 -2.19 2.81 0.10
CA THR A 58 -2.60 1.71 0.98
C THR A 58 -2.95 0.49 0.14
N LEU A 59 -2.48 -0.68 0.56
CA LEU A 59 -2.86 -1.97 0.00
C LEU A 59 -3.61 -2.73 1.08
N LYS A 60 -4.72 -3.39 0.72
CA LYS A 60 -5.58 -4.16 1.63
C LYS A 60 -5.47 -5.66 1.34
N PRO A 61 -4.45 -6.39 1.86
CA PRO A 61 -4.15 -7.76 1.45
C PRO A 61 -5.31 -8.71 1.68
N LYS A 62 -6.04 -8.55 2.79
CA LYS A 62 -7.18 -9.40 3.16
C LYS A 62 -8.31 -9.37 2.13
N VAL A 63 -8.69 -8.16 1.71
CA VAL A 63 -9.74 -7.95 0.70
C VAL A 63 -9.28 -8.49 -0.65
N LEU A 64 -8.05 -8.16 -1.05
CA LEU A 64 -7.49 -8.63 -2.31
C LEU A 64 -7.31 -10.15 -2.34
N HIS A 65 -6.91 -10.77 -1.23
CA HIS A 65 -6.80 -12.22 -1.12
C HIS A 65 -8.16 -12.88 -1.36
N LYS A 66 -9.20 -12.41 -0.67
CA LYS A 66 -10.58 -12.92 -0.85
C LYS A 66 -11.05 -12.74 -2.29
N PHE A 67 -10.84 -11.56 -2.88
CA PHE A 67 -11.21 -11.27 -4.25
C PHE A 67 -10.51 -12.20 -5.25
N LEU A 68 -9.19 -12.38 -5.12
CA LEU A 68 -8.37 -13.21 -6.02
C LEU A 68 -8.60 -14.72 -5.83
N LEU A 69 -9.05 -15.15 -4.64
CA LEU A 69 -9.55 -16.51 -4.43
C LEU A 69 -10.84 -16.74 -5.22
N SER A 70 -11.80 -15.83 -5.10
CA SER A 70 -13.09 -15.92 -5.79
C SER A 70 -13.01 -15.68 -7.30
N ASN A 71 -11.99 -14.95 -7.77
CA ASN A 71 -11.84 -14.58 -9.18
C ASN A 71 -10.43 -14.91 -9.70
N PRO A 72 -10.13 -16.20 -9.97
CA PRO A 72 -8.80 -16.63 -10.38
C PRO A 72 -8.27 -15.96 -11.66
N GLN A 73 -9.16 -15.54 -12.56
CA GLN A 73 -8.82 -14.89 -13.82
C GLN A 73 -8.02 -13.58 -13.63
N TYR A 74 -8.15 -12.90 -12.49
CA TYR A 74 -7.44 -11.65 -12.21
C TYR A 74 -6.06 -11.84 -11.56
N ARG A 75 -5.68 -13.07 -11.18
CA ARG A 75 -4.43 -13.33 -10.44
C ARG A 75 -3.16 -12.88 -11.17
N ASN A 76 -3.21 -12.85 -12.51
CA ASN A 76 -2.09 -12.43 -13.37
C ASN A 76 -2.27 -11.01 -13.95
N GLN A 77 -3.28 -10.28 -13.51
CA GLN A 77 -3.65 -8.96 -14.07
C GLN A 77 -3.29 -7.80 -13.16
N LEU A 78 -3.09 -8.06 -11.85
CA LEU A 78 -2.83 -7.02 -10.85
C LEU A 78 -1.36 -7.06 -10.42
N TRP A 79 -0.68 -5.93 -10.57
CA TRP A 79 0.76 -5.79 -10.33
C TRP A 79 1.01 -4.65 -9.34
N ALA A 80 1.83 -4.92 -8.33
CA ALA A 80 2.46 -3.88 -7.52
C ALA A 80 3.68 -3.39 -8.29
N ILE A 81 3.71 -2.10 -8.59
CA ILE A 81 4.88 -1.46 -9.22
C ILE A 81 5.81 -1.01 -8.09
N GLN A 82 7.02 -1.54 -8.09
CA GLN A 82 8.10 -1.14 -7.21
C GLN A 82 9.09 -0.27 -7.99
N PHE A 83 9.78 0.63 -7.28
CA PHE A 83 10.88 1.45 -7.83
C PHE A 83 10.55 2.23 -9.13
N CYS A 84 9.72 3.27 -9.03
CA CYS A 84 9.24 4.08 -10.17
C CYS A 84 10.31 4.96 -10.88
N GLY A 85 11.47 4.40 -11.26
CA GLY A 85 12.63 5.13 -11.76
C GLY A 85 13.27 4.59 -13.05
N GLY A 86 12.47 4.09 -14.00
CA GLY A 86 12.93 3.75 -15.36
C GLY A 86 12.22 2.51 -15.93
N GLU A 87 12.42 1.37 -15.28
CA GLU A 87 11.71 0.11 -15.55
C GLU A 87 11.27 -0.43 -14.19
N GLY A 88 10.12 0.02 -13.69
CA GLY A 88 9.67 -0.38 -12.36
C GLY A 88 9.58 -1.90 -12.26
N GLU A 89 10.23 -2.49 -11.25
CA GLU A 89 10.08 -3.91 -10.93
C GLU A 89 8.60 -4.16 -10.64
N ARG A 90 8.01 -5.15 -11.29
CA ARG A 90 6.60 -5.49 -11.10
C ARG A 90 6.51 -6.81 -10.39
N GLU A 91 5.81 -6.82 -9.26
CA GLU A 91 5.46 -8.04 -8.56
C GLU A 91 3.96 -8.28 -8.68
N LEU A 92 3.54 -9.51 -9.03
CA LEU A 92 2.12 -9.86 -9.03
C LEU A 92 1.57 -9.78 -7.60
N ILE A 93 0.48 -9.03 -7.44
CA ILE A 93 -0.20 -8.86 -6.15
C ILE A 93 -0.58 -10.21 -5.54
N TRP A 94 -0.96 -11.18 -6.38
CA TRP A 94 -1.27 -12.54 -5.93
C TRP A 94 -0.12 -13.22 -5.17
N TYR A 95 1.10 -13.15 -5.71
CA TYR A 95 2.26 -13.78 -5.06
C TYR A 95 2.69 -13.01 -3.82
N LEU A 96 2.66 -11.67 -3.87
CA LEU A 96 2.95 -10.81 -2.72
C LEU A 96 2.05 -11.18 -1.52
N ILE A 97 0.73 -11.27 -1.75
CA ILE A 97 -0.25 -11.63 -0.71
C ILE A 97 -0.01 -13.05 -0.20
N ARG A 98 0.20 -14.02 -1.10
CA ARG A 98 0.42 -15.41 -0.68
C ARG A 98 1.65 -15.58 0.21
N ARG A 99 2.77 -14.93 -0.13
CA ARG A 99 3.98 -14.99 0.70
C ARG A 99 3.74 -14.39 2.08
N ARG A 100 3.07 -13.24 2.15
CA ARG A 100 2.72 -12.59 3.43
C ARG A 100 1.85 -13.50 4.30
N ASN A 101 0.81 -14.09 3.72
CA ASN A 101 -0.05 -15.02 4.46
C ASN A 101 0.73 -16.23 4.97
N LEU A 102 1.66 -16.78 4.17
CA LEU A 102 2.52 -17.89 4.59
C LEU A 102 3.47 -17.49 5.74
N ALA A 103 4.08 -16.30 5.67
CA ALA A 103 4.92 -15.78 6.74
C ALA A 103 4.14 -15.59 8.05
N ASN A 104 2.93 -15.03 7.97
CA ASN A 104 2.06 -14.83 9.14
C ASN A 104 1.57 -16.14 9.76
N THR A 105 1.49 -17.24 8.99
CA THR A 105 1.14 -18.57 9.52
C THR A 105 2.34 -19.36 10.06
N ALA A 106 3.57 -18.86 9.85
CA ALA A 106 4.81 -19.51 10.24
C ALA A 106 5.39 -18.97 11.56
N GLU A 107 4.82 -17.90 12.12
CA GLU A 107 5.12 -17.45 13.49
C GLU A 107 4.29 -18.27 14.50
N PRO A 108 4.92 -18.91 15.51
CA PRO A 108 4.28 -19.82 16.45
C PRO A 108 3.38 -19.14 17.49
#